data_AF-A0A9P5ZG20-F1
#
_entry.id   AF-A0A9P5ZG20-F1
#
_cell.length_a   1.000
_cell.length_b   1.000
_cell.length_c   1.000
_cell.angle_alpha   90.00
_cell.angle_beta   90.00
_cell.angle_gamma   90.00
#
_symmetry.space_group_name_H-M   'P 1'
#
loop_
_entity.id
_entity.type
_entity.pdbx_description
1 polymer ?
#
loop_
_entity_poly.entity_id
_entity_poly.type
_entity_poly.pdbx_seq_one_letter_code
_entity_poly.pdbx_strand_id
1 'polypeptide(L)'
;MLKTKMHFFDKNSEDIVSDLLKRLIPLLFNVRRLSLWMEGSPVDVRSLQLLPSSVPLMHLTLKNCSLSLDHLRQSLSAHPMLQWLALYTSKRSESSQDIQLPASALPRLRYLAMSTFKVVSFDKPLPSLFCLEIRSMASKYMSLDHRITAIRQAAPCFNSIVACSLRSSTFPPSYTNSQI
;
A
#
# COMPACT_ATOMS: atom_id res chain seq x y z
N MET A 1 19.18 -35.57 -25.01
CA MET A 1 17.89 -35.02 -24.55
C MET A 1 18.10 -34.42 -23.16
N LEU A 2 18.50 -33.15 -23.09
CA LEU A 2 18.88 -32.47 -21.84
C LEU A 2 17.62 -32.00 -21.10
N LYS A 3 17.27 -32.68 -20.01
CA LYS A 3 16.28 -32.18 -19.03
C LYS A 3 16.98 -31.16 -18.14
N THR A 4 16.88 -29.88 -18.50
CA THR A 4 17.23 -28.79 -17.59
C THR A 4 16.14 -28.69 -16.53
N LYS A 5 16.35 -29.34 -15.39
CA LYS A 5 15.60 -29.03 -14.17
C LYS A 5 16.00 -27.62 -13.75
N MET A 6 15.17 -26.63 -14.09
CA MET A 6 15.23 -25.34 -13.41
C MET A 6 14.86 -25.59 -11.94
N HIS A 7 15.87 -25.58 -11.08
CA HIS A 7 15.66 -25.40 -9.65
C HIS A 7 14.93 -24.07 -9.47
N PHE A 8 13.64 -24.13 -9.14
CA PHE A 8 12.93 -23.00 -8.57
C PHE A 8 13.63 -22.68 -7.26
N PHE A 9 14.42 -21.60 -7.29
CA PHE A 9 15.14 -21.11 -6.14
C PHE A 9 14.15 -20.82 -5.00
N ASP A 10 14.52 -21.32 -3.83
CA ASP A 10 14.11 -20.86 -2.51
C ASP A 10 14.60 -19.41 -2.29
N LYS A 11 14.14 -18.49 -3.15
CA LYS A 11 14.42 -17.07 -3.06
C LYS A 11 13.31 -16.45 -2.24
N ASN A 12 13.69 -15.87 -1.10
CA ASN A 12 12.83 -15.00 -0.31
C ASN A 12 12.02 -14.11 -1.25
N SER A 13 10.70 -14.18 -1.15
CA SER A 13 9.80 -13.47 -2.06
C SER A 13 10.00 -11.94 -2.14
N GLU A 14 10.70 -11.35 -1.15
CA GLU A 14 11.18 -9.96 -1.18
C GLU A 14 12.13 -9.66 -2.37
N ASP A 15 12.85 -10.68 -2.86
CA ASP A 15 13.80 -10.54 -3.98
C ASP A 15 13.12 -10.37 -5.33
N ILE A 16 11.89 -10.89 -5.52
CA ILE A 16 11.24 -10.90 -6.83
C ILE A 16 10.76 -9.49 -7.21
N VAL A 17 10.11 -8.76 -6.29
CA VAL A 17 9.68 -7.37 -6.55
C VAL A 17 10.90 -6.49 -6.83
N SER A 18 11.93 -6.64 -6.00
CA SER A 18 13.13 -5.82 -6.08
C SER A 18 13.89 -6.07 -7.38
N ASP A 19 14.02 -7.33 -7.81
CA ASP A 19 14.62 -7.69 -9.11
C ASP A 19 13.78 -7.17 -10.28
N LEU A 20 12.46 -7.33 -10.22
CA LEU A 20 11.55 -6.83 -11.24
C LEU A 20 11.64 -5.30 -11.37
N LEU A 21 11.58 -4.56 -10.24
CA LEU A 21 11.73 -3.12 -10.26
C LEU A 21 13.11 -2.71 -10.79
N LYS A 22 14.21 -3.35 -10.36
CA LYS A 22 15.56 -3.07 -10.89
C LYS A 22 15.63 -3.18 -12.41
N ARG A 23 15.00 -4.20 -12.99
CA ARG A 23 14.97 -4.42 -14.45
C ARG A 23 14.03 -3.46 -15.16
N LEU A 24 12.92 -3.09 -14.53
CA LEU A 24 11.95 -2.19 -15.13
C LEU A 24 12.38 -0.73 -15.04
N ILE A 25 13.07 -0.29 -13.97
CA ILE A 25 13.43 1.12 -13.72
C ILE A 25 14.01 1.85 -14.93
N PRO A 26 14.97 1.29 -15.69
CA PRO A 26 15.47 1.94 -16.90
C PRO A 26 14.38 2.29 -17.92
N LEU A 27 13.28 1.53 -17.92
CA LEU A 27 12.12 1.70 -18.79
C LEU A 27 11.04 2.62 -18.19
N LEU A 28 11.10 2.94 -16.89
CA LEU A 28 10.04 3.65 -16.16
C LEU A 28 10.24 5.18 -16.04
N PHE A 29 11.12 5.79 -16.84
CA PHE A 29 11.49 7.21 -16.70
C PHE A 29 10.32 8.21 -16.82
N ASN A 30 9.25 7.85 -17.55
CA ASN A 30 8.06 8.68 -17.74
C ASN A 30 6.80 8.11 -17.06
N VAL A 31 6.96 7.18 -16.12
CA VAL A 31 5.81 6.53 -15.49
C VAL A 31 5.09 7.48 -14.56
N ARG A 32 3.82 7.73 -14.88
CA ARG A 32 2.92 8.59 -14.08
C ARG A 32 2.02 7.79 -13.15
N ARG A 33 1.86 6.49 -13.42
CA ARG A 33 0.95 5.59 -12.71
C ARG A 33 1.64 4.25 -12.52
N LEU A 34 1.83 3.85 -11.26
CA LEU A 34 2.39 2.57 -10.90
C LEU A 34 1.40 1.82 -10.00
N SER A 35 1.05 0.60 -10.40
CA SER A 35 0.24 -0.30 -9.57
C SER A 35 0.98 -1.61 -9.39
N LEU A 36 1.30 -1.96 -8.15
CA LEU A 36 1.96 -3.20 -7.77
C LEU A 36 0.99 -4.09 -7.01
N TRP A 37 0.93 -5.35 -7.42
CA TRP A 37 0.18 -6.39 -6.74
C TRP A 37 0.91 -7.70 -6.90
N MET A 38 1.10 -8.41 -5.79
CA MET A 38 1.62 -9.76 -5.79
C MET A 38 0.71 -10.69 -5.01
N GLU A 39 0.51 -11.87 -5.58
CA GLU A 39 -0.16 -12.99 -4.95
C GLU A 39 0.85 -13.77 -4.09
N GLY A 40 0.42 -14.25 -2.92
CA GLY A 40 1.26 -15.03 -2.00
C GLY A 40 2.18 -14.19 -1.10
N SER A 41 2.85 -13.16 -1.64
CA SER A 41 3.84 -12.37 -0.90
C SER A 41 3.56 -10.89 -0.91
N PRO A 42 3.74 -10.20 0.22
CA PRO A 42 3.42 -8.78 0.29
C PRO A 42 4.48 -7.94 -0.43
N VAL A 43 4.03 -6.89 -1.13
CA VAL A 43 4.91 -5.90 -1.74
C VAL A 43 5.55 -5.05 -0.64
N ASP A 44 6.87 -5.14 -0.50
CA ASP A 44 7.60 -4.29 0.44
C ASP A 44 7.72 -2.87 -0.12
N VAL A 45 7.30 -1.88 0.68
CA VAL A 45 7.45 -0.46 0.35
C VAL A 45 8.92 -0.07 0.15
N ARG A 46 9.88 -0.75 0.79
CA ARG A 46 11.32 -0.55 0.56
C ARG A 46 11.69 -0.63 -0.91
N SER A 47 11.05 -1.51 -1.67
CA SER A 47 11.35 -1.69 -3.08
C SER A 47 11.00 -0.45 -3.92
N LEU A 48 10.14 0.45 -3.43
CA LEU A 48 9.86 1.73 -4.10
C LEU A 48 11.04 2.70 -4.08
N GLN A 49 11.99 2.54 -3.17
CA GLN A 49 13.21 3.37 -3.14
C GLN A 49 14.11 3.15 -4.36
N LEU A 50 13.87 2.07 -5.10
CA LEU A 50 14.55 1.82 -6.36
C LEU A 50 14.05 2.77 -7.47
N LEU A 51 12.83 3.32 -7.36
CA LEU A 51 12.30 4.26 -8.34
C LEU A 51 13.12 5.57 -8.29
N PRO A 52 13.60 6.07 -9.44
CA PRO A 52 14.28 7.35 -9.48
C PRO A 52 13.36 8.48 -9.03
N SER A 53 13.87 9.40 -8.20
CA SER A 53 13.11 10.58 -7.74
C SER A 53 12.68 11.50 -8.89
N SER A 54 13.34 11.42 -10.04
CA SER A 54 12.99 12.15 -11.26
C SER A 54 11.75 11.61 -11.97
N VAL A 55 11.26 10.41 -11.63
CA VAL A 55 10.06 9.84 -12.25
C VAL A 55 8.85 10.71 -11.87
N PRO A 56 8.03 11.18 -12.84
CA PRO A 56 6.88 12.04 -12.60
C PRO A 56 5.67 11.24 -12.09
N LEU A 57 5.87 10.46 -11.03
CA LEU A 57 4.88 9.56 -10.47
C LEU A 57 3.75 10.36 -9.81
N MET A 58 2.54 10.26 -10.38
CA MET A 58 1.35 10.95 -9.87
C MET A 58 0.39 10.01 -9.14
N HIS A 59 0.40 8.71 -9.49
CA HIS A 59 -0.48 7.70 -8.91
C HIS A 59 0.31 6.47 -8.50
N LEU A 60 0.16 6.07 -7.25
CA LEU A 60 0.77 4.87 -6.70
C LEU A 60 -0.33 4.01 -6.07
N THR A 61 -0.41 2.76 -6.50
CA THR A 61 -1.28 1.74 -5.90
C THR A 61 -0.45 0.54 -5.49
N LEU A 62 -0.46 0.21 -4.20
CA LEU A 62 0.16 -1.00 -3.67
C LEU A 62 -0.94 -1.88 -3.11
N LYS A 63 -1.09 -3.08 -3.68
CA LYS A 63 -2.00 -4.11 -3.18
C LYS A 63 -1.20 -5.20 -2.48
N ASN A 64 -1.74 -5.69 -1.37
CA ASN A 64 -1.06 -6.66 -0.53
C ASN A 64 0.32 -6.14 -0.10
N CYS A 65 0.43 -4.93 0.43
CA CYS A 65 1.74 -4.37 0.79
C CYS A 65 2.14 -4.62 2.25
N SER A 66 3.46 -4.70 2.48
CA SER A 66 4.08 -4.60 3.79
C SER A 66 4.53 -3.15 4.00
N LEU A 67 3.93 -2.49 4.98
CA LEU A 67 4.18 -1.08 5.25
C LEU A 67 5.19 -0.92 6.39
N SER A 68 6.37 -0.39 6.07
CA SER A 68 7.23 0.32 7.02
C SER A 68 7.05 1.82 6.82
N LEU A 69 6.76 2.54 7.91
CA LEU A 69 6.42 3.96 7.84
C LEU A 69 7.61 4.83 7.45
N ASP A 70 8.81 4.50 7.91
CA ASP A 70 10.02 5.23 7.52
C ASP A 70 10.29 5.10 6.02
N HIS A 71 10.15 3.88 5.48
CA HIS A 71 10.33 3.65 4.06
C HIS A 71 9.23 4.32 3.24
N LEU A 72 7.97 4.28 3.71
CA LEU A 72 6.88 5.01 3.06
C LEU A 72 7.15 6.51 3.04
N ARG A 73 7.56 7.10 4.17
CA ARG A 73 7.92 8.52 4.27
C ARG A 73 9.02 8.88 3.28
N GLN A 74 10.10 8.11 3.24
CA GLN A 74 11.19 8.32 2.30
C GLN A 74 10.73 8.26 0.84
N SER A 75 9.91 7.26 0.47
CA SER A 75 9.36 7.14 -0.88
C SER A 75 8.41 8.28 -1.25
N LEU A 76 7.59 8.75 -0.32
CA LEU A 76 6.67 9.87 -0.57
C LEU A 76 7.42 11.19 -0.75
N SER A 77 8.44 11.45 0.06
CA SER A 77 9.31 12.62 -0.09
C SER A 77 10.08 12.63 -1.42
N ALA A 78 10.41 11.46 -1.96
CA ALA A 78 11.11 11.33 -3.24
C ALA A 78 10.22 11.65 -4.47
N HIS A 79 8.90 11.66 -4.31
CA HIS A 79 7.94 11.85 -5.40
C HIS A 79 6.94 12.98 -5.09
N PRO A 80 7.38 14.26 -5.14
CA PRO A 80 6.57 15.42 -4.75
C PRO A 80 5.33 15.64 -5.64
N MET A 81 5.30 15.05 -6.84
CA MET A 81 4.16 15.12 -7.77
C MET A 81 3.03 14.13 -7.45
N LEU A 82 3.21 13.24 -6.48
CA LEU A 82 2.23 12.21 -6.16
C LEU A 82 0.95 12.86 -5.61
N GLN A 83 -0.18 12.55 -6.26
CA GLN A 83 -1.50 13.07 -5.89
C GLN A 83 -2.45 11.96 -5.45
N TRP A 84 -2.18 10.73 -5.88
CA TRP A 84 -3.00 9.57 -5.59
C TRP A 84 -2.17 8.47 -4.95
N LEU A 85 -2.57 8.07 -3.74
CA LEU A 85 -1.93 7.01 -2.99
C LEU A 85 -2.97 5.98 -2.56
N ALA A 86 -2.76 4.72 -2.93
CA ALA A 86 -3.61 3.61 -2.49
C ALA A 86 -2.74 2.51 -1.87
N LEU A 87 -2.95 2.22 -0.58
CA LEU A 87 -2.17 1.27 0.20
C LEU A 87 -3.11 0.20 0.77
N TYR A 88 -3.13 -0.98 0.15
CA TYR A 88 -3.93 -2.09 0.63
C TYR A 88 -3.06 -3.14 1.30
N THR A 89 -3.22 -3.30 2.62
CA THR A 89 -2.52 -4.31 3.40
C THR A 89 -3.43 -5.51 3.65
N SER A 90 -2.86 -6.71 3.59
CA SER A 90 -3.58 -7.96 3.89
C SER A 90 -3.34 -8.46 5.32
N LYS A 91 -2.24 -8.03 5.96
CA LYS A 91 -1.81 -8.50 7.27
C LYS A 91 -1.99 -7.43 8.35
N ARG A 92 -2.40 -7.88 9.54
CA ARG A 92 -2.31 -7.08 10.78
C ARG A 92 -0.83 -6.97 11.16
N SER A 93 -0.34 -5.74 11.28
CA SER A 93 0.99 -5.49 11.85
C SER A 93 0.85 -5.67 13.36
N GLU A 94 1.53 -6.64 13.96
CA GLU A 94 1.51 -6.85 15.42
C GLU A 94 2.14 -5.67 16.17
N SER A 95 3.01 -4.92 15.49
CA SER A 95 3.70 -3.73 15.97
C SER A 95 2.99 -2.41 15.65
N SER A 96 1.66 -2.37 15.59
CA SER A 96 0.91 -1.12 15.36
C SER A 96 1.01 -0.17 16.56
N GLN A 97 2.20 0.35 16.83
CA GLN A 97 2.33 1.63 17.48
C GLN A 97 1.71 2.66 16.54
N ASP A 98 0.89 3.55 17.11
CA ASP A 98 0.28 4.71 16.44
C ASP A 98 1.37 5.69 16.00
N ILE A 99 2.15 5.30 14.99
CA ILE A 99 3.21 6.14 14.45
C ILE A 99 2.56 7.05 13.40
N GLN A 100 2.59 8.34 13.70
CA GLN A 100 2.01 9.38 12.87
C GLN A 100 2.96 9.74 11.71
N LEU A 101 2.42 9.87 10.50
CA LEU A 101 3.16 10.48 9.39
C LEU A 101 3.09 12.00 9.51
N PRO A 102 4.23 12.71 9.42
CA PRO A 102 4.21 14.16 9.37
C PRO A 102 3.57 14.62 8.06
N ALA A 103 2.53 15.45 8.14
CA ALA A 103 1.82 15.99 6.99
C ALA A 103 2.76 16.78 6.05
N SER A 104 3.81 17.40 6.60
CA SER A 104 4.85 18.10 5.84
C SER A 104 5.71 17.19 4.98
N ALA A 105 5.77 15.89 5.26
CA ALA A 105 6.49 14.91 4.45
C ALA A 105 5.63 14.33 3.32
N LEU A 106 4.36 14.73 3.22
CA LEU A 106 3.47 14.25 2.20
C LEU A 106 3.46 15.21 1.01
N PRO A 107 3.46 14.68 -0.23
CA PRO A 107 3.12 15.48 -1.39
C PRO A 107 1.67 15.97 -1.28
N ARG A 108 1.23 16.86 -2.18
CA ARG A 108 -0.14 17.40 -2.21
C ARG A 108 -1.17 16.33 -2.61
N LEU A 109 -1.33 15.32 -1.75
CA LEU A 109 -2.22 14.19 -1.92
C LEU A 109 -3.66 14.68 -1.98
N ARG A 110 -4.35 14.22 -3.02
CA ARG A 110 -5.75 14.51 -3.36
C ARG A 110 -6.64 13.32 -3.05
N TYR A 111 -6.09 12.13 -3.25
CA TYR A 111 -6.74 10.86 -3.03
C TYR A 111 -5.89 9.96 -2.14
N LEU A 112 -6.53 9.35 -1.14
CA LEU A 112 -5.93 8.36 -0.27
C LEU A 112 -6.86 7.14 -0.16
N ALA A 113 -6.35 5.96 -0.48
CA ALA A 113 -7.01 4.71 -0.16
C ALA A 113 -6.17 3.90 0.81
N MET A 114 -6.81 3.33 1.83
CA MET A 114 -6.14 2.50 2.83
C MET A 114 -7.01 1.34 3.32
N SER A 115 -6.39 0.36 3.96
CA SER A 115 -7.09 -0.76 4.59
C SER A 115 -7.43 -0.47 6.05
N THR A 116 -8.57 -0.96 6.54
CA THR A 116 -8.98 -0.79 7.95
C THR A 116 -7.98 -1.37 8.96
N PHE A 117 -7.11 -2.29 8.53
CA PHE A 117 -6.08 -2.90 9.38
C PHE A 117 -4.89 -2.00 9.69
N LYS A 118 -4.64 -0.99 8.86
CA LYS A 118 -3.49 -0.10 8.97
C LYS A 118 -3.91 1.27 8.49
N VAL A 119 -4.73 1.91 9.32
CA VAL A 119 -5.13 3.30 9.13
C VAL A 119 -3.91 4.14 9.50
N VAL A 120 -3.40 4.90 8.55
CA VAL A 120 -2.26 5.77 8.79
C VAL A 120 -2.77 7.06 9.39
N SER A 121 -2.37 7.36 10.63
CA SER A 121 -2.62 8.63 11.29
C SER A 121 -1.64 9.70 10.83
N PHE A 122 -2.09 10.94 10.76
CA PHE A 122 -1.27 12.09 10.39
C PHE A 122 -1.19 13.05 11.58
N ASP A 123 -0.02 13.65 11.79
CA ASP A 123 0.21 14.61 12.89
C ASP A 123 -0.63 15.90 12.72
N LYS A 124 -0.97 16.24 11.48
CA LYS A 124 -1.75 17.41 11.09
C LYS A 124 -2.76 17.02 10.01
N PRO A 125 -3.85 17.80 9.87
CA PRO A 125 -4.80 17.60 8.78
C PRO A 125 -4.13 17.75 7.40
N LEU A 126 -4.66 17.04 6.42
CA LEU A 126 -4.18 17.06 5.04
C LEU A 126 -5.09 17.91 4.15
N PRO A 127 -4.92 19.24 4.08
CA PRO A 127 -5.91 20.13 3.44
C PRO A 127 -6.08 19.88 1.94
N SER A 128 -5.10 19.26 1.27
CA SER A 128 -5.23 18.89 -0.15
C SER A 128 -6.04 17.61 -0.37
N LEU A 129 -6.25 16.80 0.67
CA LEU A 129 -6.94 15.52 0.60
C LEU A 129 -8.45 15.78 0.58
N PHE A 130 -9.08 15.49 -0.55
CA PHE A 130 -10.53 15.63 -0.69
C PHE A 130 -11.25 14.30 -0.88
N CYS A 131 -10.53 13.21 -1.18
CA CYS A 131 -11.11 11.89 -1.36
C CYS A 131 -10.40 10.82 -0.54
N LEU A 132 -11.18 10.08 0.25
CA LEU A 132 -10.72 8.95 1.06
C LEU A 132 -11.49 7.68 0.72
N GLU A 133 -10.76 6.61 0.47
CA GLU A 133 -11.33 5.26 0.43
C GLU A 133 -10.79 4.45 1.61
N ILE A 134 -11.70 3.94 2.44
CA ILE A 134 -11.34 2.97 3.46
C ILE A 134 -11.90 1.61 3.02
N ARG A 135 -10.98 0.71 2.68
CA ARG A 135 -11.34 -0.65 2.30
C ARG A 135 -11.29 -1.56 3.52
N SER A 136 -12.43 -2.07 3.91
CA SER A 136 -12.53 -3.18 4.84
C SER A 136 -12.33 -4.47 4.06
N MET A 137 -11.22 -5.15 4.29
CA MET A 137 -11.10 -6.54 3.90
C MET A 137 -12.03 -7.35 4.79
N ALA A 138 -12.88 -8.21 4.21
CA ALA A 138 -13.72 -9.13 4.98
C ALA A 138 -12.79 -9.97 5.86
N SER A 139 -12.87 -9.78 7.18
CA SER A 139 -11.91 -10.37 8.07
C SER A 139 -12.58 -11.02 9.25
N LYS A 140 -12.21 -12.29 9.45
CA LYS A 140 -12.36 -13.02 10.70
C LYS A 140 -11.46 -12.47 11.82
N TYR A 141 -10.67 -11.42 11.54
CA TYR A 141 -9.52 -10.98 12.33
C TYR A 141 -9.71 -9.63 13.04
N MET A 142 -10.81 -8.91 12.78
CA MET A 142 -11.08 -7.61 13.42
C MET A 142 -12.60 -7.42 13.60
N SER A 143 -13.05 -7.24 14.84
CA SER A 143 -14.46 -6.93 15.12
C SER A 143 -14.86 -5.59 14.49
N LEU A 144 -16.16 -5.37 14.33
CA LEU A 144 -16.69 -4.11 13.82
C LEU A 144 -16.26 -2.92 14.70
N ASP A 145 -16.32 -3.08 16.03
CA ASP A 145 -15.96 -2.01 16.97
C ASP A 145 -14.50 -1.58 16.83
N HIS A 146 -13.58 -2.53 16.67
CA HIS A 146 -12.18 -2.19 16.43
C HIS A 146 -12.00 -1.37 15.15
N ARG A 147 -12.74 -1.72 14.08
CA ARG A 147 -12.69 -0.96 12.81
C ARG A 147 -13.21 0.46 13.00
N ILE A 148 -14.31 0.61 13.73
CA ILE A 148 -14.91 1.92 14.04
C ILE A 148 -13.91 2.76 14.85
N THR A 149 -13.28 2.17 15.87
CA THR A 149 -12.26 2.85 16.70
C THR A 149 -11.08 3.32 15.87
N ALA A 150 -10.53 2.47 15.00
CA ALA A 150 -9.41 2.84 14.14
C ALA A 150 -9.76 4.00 13.18
N ILE A 151 -10.96 4.00 12.61
CA ILE A 151 -11.44 5.10 11.75
C ILE A 151 -11.63 6.38 12.57
N ARG A 152 -12.23 6.29 13.77
CA ARG A 152 -12.44 7.44 14.66
C ARG A 152 -11.12 8.10 15.07
N GLN A 153 -10.09 7.30 15.36
CA GLN A 153 -8.77 7.82 15.75
C GLN A 153 -8.10 8.60 14.61
N ALA A 154 -8.34 8.24 13.35
CA ALA A 154 -7.77 8.95 12.20
C ALA A 154 -8.65 10.10 11.66
N ALA A 155 -9.92 10.17 12.07
CA ALA A 155 -10.86 11.19 11.63
C ALA A 155 -10.36 12.65 11.79
N PRO A 156 -9.61 13.05 12.84
CA PRO A 156 -9.09 14.42 12.96
C PRO A 156 -8.18 14.85 11.79
N CYS A 157 -7.54 13.90 11.09
CA CYS A 157 -6.64 14.17 9.98
C CYS A 157 -7.37 14.49 8.66
N PHE A 158 -8.69 14.36 8.65
CA PHE A 158 -9.54 14.24 7.47
C PHE A 158 -10.58 15.37 7.35
N ASN A 159 -10.27 16.53 7.92
CA ASN A 159 -11.19 17.68 7.98
C ASN A 159 -11.57 18.28 6.60
N SER A 160 -10.81 17.97 5.55
CA SER A 160 -11.01 18.48 4.18
C SER A 160 -11.67 17.47 3.23
N ILE A 161 -12.10 16.30 3.73
CA ILE A 161 -12.71 15.28 2.87
C ILE A 161 -14.06 15.75 2.36
N VAL A 162 -14.23 15.69 1.04
CA VAL A 162 -15.49 15.96 0.34
C VAL A 162 -16.15 14.66 -0.13
N ALA A 163 -15.37 13.61 -0.37
CA ALA A 163 -15.86 12.30 -0.80
C ALA A 163 -15.24 11.17 0.02
N CYS A 164 -16.08 10.31 0.59
CA CYS A 164 -15.67 9.13 1.35
C CYS A 164 -16.31 7.87 0.76
N SER A 165 -15.50 6.84 0.50
CA SER A 165 -15.96 5.53 0.05
C SER A 165 -15.57 4.46 1.06
N LEU A 166 -16.58 3.77 1.61
CA LEU A 166 -16.39 2.60 2.46
C LEU A 166 -16.68 1.34 1.64
N ARG A 167 -15.65 0.53 1.38
CA ARG A 167 -15.80 -0.71 0.60
C ARG A 167 -15.56 -1.92 1.48
N SER A 168 -16.51 -2.84 1.49
CA SER A 168 -16.28 -4.20 1.97
C SER A 168 -15.87 -5.06 0.79
N SER A 169 -14.72 -5.73 0.88
CA SER A 169 -14.40 -6.80 -0.08
C SER A 169 -14.57 -8.15 0.59
N THR A 170 -15.66 -8.82 0.28
CA THR A 170 -15.80 -10.27 0.43
C THR A 170 -15.06 -10.91 -0.73
N PHE A 171 -13.88 -11.47 -0.47
CA PHE A 171 -13.36 -12.47 -1.40
C PHE A 171 -14.30 -13.67 -1.33
N PRO A 172 -14.81 -14.20 -2.47
CA PRO A 172 -15.44 -15.52 -2.43
C PRO A 172 -14.37 -16.50 -1.92
N PRO A 173 -14.73 -17.47 -1.05
CA PRO A 173 -13.79 -18.50 -0.65
C PRO A 173 -13.25 -19.16 -1.92
N SER A 174 -11.93 -19.10 -2.11
CA SER A 174 -11.26 -19.88 -3.13
C SER A 174 -11.62 -21.34 -2.86
N TYR A 175 -12.33 -21.97 -3.81
CA TYR A 175 -12.65 -23.39 -3.76
C TYR A 175 -11.36 -24.16 -3.49
N THR A 176 -11.24 -24.73 -2.30
CA THR A 176 -10.30 -25.81 -2.07
C THR A 176 -10.74 -26.93 -3.00
N ASN A 177 -9.93 -27.20 -4.03
CA ASN A 177 -10.02 -28.46 -4.77
C ASN A 177 -9.68 -29.59 -3.79
N SER A 178 -10.70 -30.05 -3.07
CA SER A 178 -10.74 -31.38 -2.49
C SER A 178 -11.21 -32.33 -3.58
N GLN A 179 -10.26 -33.10 -4.12
CA GLN A 179 -10.33 -34.32 -4.95
C GLN A 179 -9.01 -34.32 -5.74
N ILE A 180 -8.08 -35.28 -5.62
CA ILE A 180 -8.16 -36.74 -5.43
C ILE A 180 -7.00 -37.19 -4.53
#